data_AF-A0A970ZQX5-F1
#
_entry.id   AF-A0A970ZQX5-F1
#
_cell.length_a   1.000
_cell.length_b   1.000
_cell.length_c   1.000
_cell.angle_alpha   90.00
_cell.angle_beta   90.00
_cell.angle_gamma   90.00
#
_symmetry.space_group_name_H-M   'P 1'
#
loop_
_entity.id
_entity.type
_entity.pdbx_description
1 polymer ?
#
loop_
_entity_poly.entity_id
_entity_poly.type
_entity_poly.pdbx_seq_one_letter_code
_entity_poly.pdbx_strand_id
1 'polypeptide(L)'
;AGHYDLIKGNSLLSREDREVLGEIFLLLLLQRFKTKSREELRKMIAELTPLHETRAGKELLEEGIERGLERGVKKGMKKGIKKGVADLVRRMVAKGRTLDEIAELTDLSVAEITRLLAIEED
;
A
#
# COMPACT_ATOMS: atom_id res chain seq x y z
N ALA A 1 -11.12 10.34 -17.27
CA ALA A 1 -10.54 10.54 -18.59
C ALA A 1 -10.67 9.28 -19.45
N GLY A 2 -10.09 8.15 -19.03
CA GLY A 2 -9.97 6.91 -19.84
C GLY A 2 -11.12 6.55 -20.79
N HIS A 3 -12.36 6.35 -20.32
CA HIS A 3 -13.44 5.87 -21.19
C HIS A 3 -13.99 6.92 -22.17
N TYR A 4 -13.93 8.22 -21.86
CA TYR A 4 -14.35 9.26 -22.79
C TYR A 4 -13.35 9.42 -23.94
N ASP A 5 -12.05 9.36 -23.62
CA ASP A 5 -10.98 9.38 -24.63
C ASP A 5 -11.00 8.11 -25.48
N LEU A 6 -11.34 6.96 -24.89
CA LEU A 6 -11.57 5.71 -25.62
C LEU A 6 -12.76 5.83 -26.58
N ILE A 7 -13.88 6.45 -26.19
CA ILE A 7 -15.03 6.70 -27.10
C ILE A 7 -14.60 7.60 -28.26
N LYS A 8 -13.85 8.68 -27.99
CA LYS A 8 -13.40 9.62 -29.03
C LYS A 8 -12.34 9.06 -29.96
N GLY A 9 -11.48 8.18 -29.46
CA GLY A 9 -10.39 7.56 -30.22
C GLY A 9 -10.76 6.22 -30.89
N ASN A 10 -11.97 5.69 -30.67
CA ASN A 10 -12.34 4.35 -31.16
C ASN A 10 -12.52 4.32 -32.68
N SER A 11 -11.65 3.61 -33.38
CA SER A 11 -11.69 3.43 -34.84
C SER A 11 -12.81 2.51 -35.33
N LEU A 12 -13.43 1.70 -34.44
CA LEU A 12 -14.56 0.82 -34.77
C LEU A 12 -15.90 1.56 -34.84
N LEU A 13 -15.98 2.76 -34.28
CA LEU A 13 -17.18 3.59 -34.31
C LEU A 13 -17.12 4.55 -35.51
N SER A 14 -18.28 4.83 -36.11
CA SER A 14 -18.37 5.91 -37.09
C SER A 14 -18.12 7.26 -36.39
N ARG A 15 -17.79 8.30 -37.16
CA ARG A 15 -17.60 9.64 -36.60
C ARG A 15 -18.87 10.14 -35.90
N GLU A 16 -20.03 9.88 -36.50
CA GLU A 16 -21.33 10.26 -35.97
C GLU A 16 -21.61 9.53 -34.64
N ASP A 17 -21.35 8.23 -34.57
CA ASP A 17 -21.56 7.45 -33.34
C ASP A 17 -20.67 7.95 -32.19
N ARG A 18 -19.42 8.33 -32.47
CA ARG A 18 -18.52 8.90 -31.46
C ARG A 18 -19.01 10.24 -30.93
N GLU A 19 -19.55 11.09 -31.81
CA GLU A 19 -20.11 12.39 -31.46
C GLU A 19 -21.37 12.20 -30.59
N VAL A 20 -22.29 11.32 -30.99
CA VAL A 20 -23.52 11.01 -30.24
C VAL A 20 -23.21 10.43 -28.85
N LEU A 21 -22.29 9.47 -28.75
CA LEU A 21 -21.89 8.88 -27.46
C LEU A 21 -21.22 9.92 -26.55
N GLY A 22 -20.41 10.81 -27.12
CA GLY A 22 -19.82 11.93 -26.39
C GLY A 22 -20.89 12.90 -25.86
N GLU A 23 -21.93 13.18 -26.63
CA GLU A 23 -23.06 14.01 -26.20
C GLU A 23 -23.89 13.34 -25.09
N ILE A 24 -24.22 12.05 -25.23
CA ILE A 24 -24.93 11.29 -24.20
C ILE A 24 -24.16 11.34 -22.88
N PHE A 25 -22.84 11.13 -22.93
CA PHE A 25 -22.00 11.21 -21.74
C PHE A 25 -22.03 12.61 -21.10
N LEU A 26 -21.94 13.68 -21.91
CA LEU A 26 -22.06 15.06 -21.42
C LEU A 26 -23.43 15.35 -20.79
N LEU A 27 -24.51 14.82 -21.37
CA LEU A 27 -25.87 14.96 -20.84
C LEU A 27 -26.02 14.25 -19.48
N LEU A 28 -25.46 13.04 -19.33
CA LEU A 28 -25.44 12.33 -18.05
C LEU A 28 -24.70 13.12 -16.97
N LEU A 29 -23.57 13.75 -17.33
CA LEU A 29 -22.82 14.58 -16.39
C LEU A 29 -23.58 15.85 -15.97
N LEU A 30 -24.31 16.49 -16.89
CA LEU A 30 -25.19 17.63 -16.55
C LEU A 30 -26.30 17.21 -15.59
N GLN A 31 -26.90 16.04 -15.80
CA GLN A 31 -27.94 15.51 -14.92
C GLN A 31 -27.40 15.22 -13.51
N ARG A 32 -26.16 14.74 -13.41
CA ARG A 32 -25.48 14.47 -12.14
C ARG A 32 -25.00 15.74 -11.44
N PHE A 33 -24.48 16.71 -12.19
CA PHE A 33 -23.91 17.96 -11.68
C PHE A 33 -24.80 19.15 -12.05
N LYS A 34 -25.91 19.31 -11.33
CA LYS A 34 -26.96 20.32 -11.60
C LYS A 34 -26.49 21.78 -11.57
N THR A 35 -25.33 22.06 -10.97
CA THR A 35 -24.78 23.42 -10.81
C THR A 35 -23.63 23.73 -11.77
N LYS A 36 -23.19 22.77 -12.60
CA LYS A 36 -22.06 22.96 -13.51
C LYS A 36 -22.55 23.19 -14.94
N SER A 37 -21.95 24.16 -15.61
CA SER A 37 -22.16 24.43 -17.01
C SER A 37 -21.55 23.34 -17.91
N ARG A 38 -22.05 23.22 -19.14
CA ARG A 38 -21.47 22.34 -20.17
C ARG A 38 -19.97 22.56 -20.35
N GLU A 39 -19.52 23.80 -20.24
CA GLU A 39 -18.14 24.18 -20.46
C GLU A 39 -17.23 23.77 -19.29
N GLU A 40 -17.70 23.94 -18.05
CA GLU A 40 -17.00 23.43 -16.86
C GLU A 40 -16.91 21.91 -16.85
N LEU A 41 -17.94 21.21 -17.32
CA LEU A 41 -17.90 19.75 -17.46
C LEU A 41 -16.93 19.31 -18.56
N ARG A 42 -16.87 20.02 -19.69
CA ARG A 42 -15.86 19.75 -20.73
C ARG A 42 -14.45 19.97 -20.23
N LYS A 43 -14.21 21.07 -19.50
CA LYS A 43 -12.91 21.31 -18.84
C LYS A 43 -12.60 20.21 -17.85
N MET A 44 -13.56 19.83 -17.00
CA MET A 44 -13.39 18.73 -16.06
C MET A 44 -13.01 17.42 -16.76
N ILE A 45 -13.72 17.02 -17.83
CA ILE A 45 -13.42 15.80 -18.59
C ILE A 45 -12.04 15.87 -19.28
N ALA A 46 -11.69 17.02 -19.84
CA ALA A 46 -10.39 17.26 -20.47
C ALA A 46 -9.23 17.32 -19.45
N GLU A 47 -9.52 17.76 -18.22
CA GLU A 47 -8.61 17.92 -17.10
C GLU A 47 -8.71 16.76 -16.09
N LEU A 48 -9.37 15.64 -16.43
CA LEU A 48 -9.38 14.43 -15.58
C LEU A 48 -7.98 13.75 -15.62
N THR A 49 -6.95 14.49 -15.24
CA THR A 49 -5.64 14.00 -14.83
C THR A 49 -5.88 12.81 -13.90
N PRO A 50 -5.37 11.62 -14.23
CA PRO A 50 -5.49 10.46 -13.36
C PRO A 50 -5.12 10.83 -11.92
N LEU A 51 -5.86 10.33 -10.93
CA LEU A 51 -5.67 10.75 -9.52
C LEU A 51 -4.19 10.68 -9.09
N HIS A 52 -3.48 9.62 -9.50
CA HIS A 52 -2.07 9.40 -9.20
C HIS A 52 -1.11 10.43 -9.84
N GLU A 53 -1.56 11.17 -10.85
CA GLU A 53 -0.80 12.25 -11.48
C GLU A 53 -1.09 13.62 -10.83
N THR A 54 -2.18 13.74 -10.07
CA THR A 54 -2.48 14.95 -9.30
C THR A 54 -1.50 15.13 -8.14
N ARG A 55 -1.27 16.38 -7.70
CA ARG A 55 -0.45 16.67 -6.52
C ARG A 55 -0.90 15.88 -5.29
N ALA A 56 -2.21 15.91 -5.01
CA ALA A 56 -2.79 15.18 -3.87
C ALA A 56 -2.61 13.66 -4.00
N GLY A 57 -2.70 13.09 -5.21
CA GLY A 57 -2.46 11.67 -5.42
C GLY A 57 -1.00 11.26 -5.27
N LYS A 58 -0.06 12.12 -5.68
CA LYS A 58 1.37 11.92 -5.44
C LYS A 58 1.70 11.95 -3.95
N GLU A 59 1.20 12.95 -3.23
CA GLU A 59 1.37 13.08 -1.78
C GLU A 59 0.79 11.86 -1.04
N LEU A 60 -0.43 11.42 -1.40
CA LEU A 60 -1.04 10.21 -0.81
C LEU A 60 -0.24 8.92 -1.11
N LEU A 61 0.31 8.80 -2.31
CA LEU A 61 1.13 7.66 -2.70
C LEU A 61 2.44 7.64 -1.92
N GLU A 62 3.12 8.79 -1.81
CA GLU A 62 4.34 8.96 -1.03
C GLU A 62 4.11 8.61 0.45
N GLU A 63 3.07 9.15 1.07
CA GLU A 63 2.70 8.80 2.45
C GLU A 63 2.37 7.29 2.60
N GLY A 64 1.73 6.71 1.59
CA GLY A 64 1.40 5.28 1.58
C GLY A 64 2.66 4.42 1.55
N ILE A 65 3.61 4.78 0.69
CA ILE A 65 4.91 4.10 0.56
C ILE A 65 5.73 4.25 1.84
N GLU A 66 5.83 5.46 2.38
CA GLU A 66 6.59 5.73 3.60
C GLU A 66 6.05 4.93 4.78
N ARG A 67 4.73 4.99 5.02
CA ARG A 67 4.09 4.19 6.09
C ARG A 67 4.24 2.70 5.86
N GLY A 68 4.17 2.24 4.61
CA GLY A 68 4.37 0.84 4.25
C GLY A 68 5.79 0.37 4.58
N LEU A 69 6.80 1.15 4.17
CA LEU A 69 8.20 0.88 4.40
C LEU A 69 8.55 0.90 5.88
N GLU A 70 8.12 1.94 6.62
CA GLU A 70 8.38 2.07 8.05
C GLU A 70 7.81 0.87 8.83
N ARG A 71 6.55 0.50 8.54
CA ARG A 71 5.90 -0.68 9.14
C ARG A 71 6.63 -1.97 8.77
N GLY A 72 7.07 -2.10 7.51
CA GLY A 72 7.81 -3.25 7.03
C GLY A 72 9.16 -3.40 7.74
N VAL A 73 9.96 -2.35 7.76
CA VAL A 73 11.28 -2.28 8.42
C VAL A 73 11.15 -2.57 9.91
N LYS A 74 10.21 -1.92 10.62
CA LYS A 74 10.03 -2.12 12.06
C LYS A 74 9.63 -3.55 12.40
N LYS A 75 8.71 -4.15 11.62
CA LYS A 75 8.31 -5.56 11.80
C LYS A 75 9.47 -6.51 11.48
N GLY A 76 10.17 -6.27 10.38
CA GLY A 76 11.31 -7.08 9.94
C GLY A 76 12.45 -7.05 10.97
N MET A 77 12.84 -5.87 11.43
CA MET A 77 13.89 -5.70 12.44
C MET A 77 13.52 -6.37 13.75
N LYS A 78 12.28 -6.20 14.24
CA LYS A 78 11.82 -6.87 15.47
C LYS A 78 11.83 -8.39 15.33
N LYS A 79 11.39 -8.94 14.19
CA LYS A 79 11.43 -10.38 13.92
C LYS A 79 12.88 -10.89 13.83
N GLY A 80 13.75 -10.15 13.15
CA GLY A 80 15.17 -10.47 12.99
C GLY A 80 15.93 -10.49 14.31
N ILE A 81 15.78 -9.45 15.14
CA ILE A 81 16.38 -9.39 16.49
C ILE A 81 15.88 -10.56 17.34
N LYS A 82 14.56 -10.81 17.36
CA LYS A 82 13.99 -11.91 18.13
C LYS A 82 14.53 -13.28 17.68
N LYS A 83 14.66 -13.51 16.37
CA LYS A 83 15.25 -14.74 15.83
C LYS A 83 16.73 -14.87 16.22
N GLY A 84 17.51 -13.79 16.08
CA GLY A 84 18.92 -13.77 16.45
C GLY A 84 19.16 -14.06 17.94
N VAL A 85 18.34 -13.51 18.82
CA VAL A 85 18.40 -13.78 20.27
C VAL A 85 18.01 -15.24 20.56
N ALA A 86 16.93 -15.75 19.95
CA ALA A 86 16.55 -17.16 20.11
C ALA A 86 17.65 -18.12 19.65
N ASP A 87 18.30 -17.83 18.51
CA ASP A 87 19.39 -18.65 17.99
C ASP A 87 20.64 -18.59 18.88
N LEU A 88 20.93 -17.43 19.50
CA LEU A 88 22.00 -17.30 20.48
C LEU A 88 21.72 -18.16 21.71
N VAL A 89 20.51 -18.06 22.28
CA VAL A 89 20.07 -18.86 23.43
C VAL A 89 20.18 -20.36 23.12
N ARG A 90 19.68 -20.80 21.97
CA ARG A 90 19.81 -22.20 21.51
C ARG A 90 21.26 -22.67 21.46
N ARG A 91 22.17 -21.84 20.93
CA ARG A 91 23.61 -22.17 20.90
C ARG A 91 24.24 -22.24 22.29
N MET A 92 23.80 -21.41 23.24
CA MET A 92 24.32 -21.46 24.61
C MET A 92 23.87 -22.73 25.34
N VAL A 93 22.60 -23.12 25.20
CA VAL A 93 22.07 -24.38 25.73
C VAL A 93 22.77 -25.58 25.10
N ALA A 94 22.99 -25.58 23.78
CA ALA A 94 23.71 -26.64 23.07
C ALA A 94 25.18 -26.80 23.54
N LYS A 95 25.78 -25.74 24.08
CA LYS A 95 27.11 -25.76 24.70
C LYS A 95 27.10 -26.19 26.18
N GLY A 96 25.94 -26.59 26.70
CA GLY A 96 25.78 -27.11 28.06
C GLY A 96 25.62 -26.04 29.14
N ARG A 97 25.37 -24.77 28.78
CA ARG A 97 25.07 -23.72 29.78
C ARG A 97 23.69 -23.93 30.40
N THR A 98 23.57 -23.62 31.68
CA THR A 98 22.28 -23.69 32.38
C THR A 98 21.41 -22.48 32.05
N LEU A 99 20.10 -22.58 32.31
CA LEU A 99 19.18 -21.46 32.07
C LEU A 99 19.51 -20.25 32.96
N ASP A 100 19.98 -20.50 34.19
CA ASP A 100 20.36 -19.45 35.13
C ASP A 100 21.63 -18.70 34.66
N GLU A 101 22.63 -19.42 34.17
CA GLU A 101 23.83 -18.81 33.58
C GLU A 101 23.50 -17.98 32.32
N ILE A 102 22.55 -18.44 31.50
CA ILE A 102 22.13 -17.69 30.31
C ILE A 102 21.37 -16.42 30.72
N ALA A 103 20.53 -16.51 31.76
CA ALA A 103 19.81 -15.35 32.30
C ALA A 103 20.79 -14.26 32.77
N GLU A 104 21.84 -14.65 33.51
CA GLU A 104 22.88 -13.72 33.95
C GLU A 104 23.68 -13.11 32.79
N LEU A 105 23.96 -13.87 31.72
CA LEU A 105 24.76 -13.40 30.59
C LEU A 105 24.01 -12.53 29.58
N THR A 106 22.68 -12.62 29.56
CA THR A 106 21.85 -11.99 28.52
C THR A 106 20.86 -10.97 29.07
N ASP A 107 20.85 -10.76 30.39
CA ASP A 107 19.86 -9.95 31.12
C ASP A 107 18.40 -10.34 30.80
N LEU A 108 18.19 -11.60 30.39
CA LEU A 108 16.86 -12.17 30.12
C LEU A 108 16.39 -12.97 31.33
N SER A 109 15.10 -12.88 31.64
CA SER A 109 14.51 -13.78 32.63
C SER A 109 14.49 -15.24 32.12
N VAL A 110 14.57 -16.20 33.04
CA VAL A 110 14.38 -17.63 32.71
C VAL A 110 13.07 -17.87 31.95
N ALA A 111 12.01 -17.12 32.29
CA ALA A 111 10.73 -17.18 31.58
C ALA A 111 10.82 -16.68 30.12
N GLU A 112 11.63 -15.66 29.82
CA GLU A 112 11.88 -15.19 28.45
C GLU A 112 12.72 -16.20 27.67
N ILE A 113 13.74 -16.78 28.29
CA ILE A 113 14.59 -17.82 27.71
C ILE A 113 13.73 -19.04 27.32
N THR A 114 12.89 -19.53 28.24
CA THR A 114 11.96 -20.64 27.97
C THR A 114 11.00 -20.31 26.84
N ARG A 115 10.47 -19.08 26.80
CA ARG A 115 9.60 -18.63 25.69
C ARG A 115 10.35 -18.56 24.37
N LEU A 116 11.62 -18.17 24.34
CA LEU A 116 12.43 -18.14 23.13
C LEU A 116 12.75 -19.54 22.62
N LEU A 117 12.93 -20.51 23.52
CA LEU A 117 13.15 -21.92 23.19
C LEU A 117 11.88 -22.61 22.70
N ALA A 118 10.70 -22.20 23.19
CA ALA A 118 9.40 -22.74 22.78
C ALA A 118 8.90 -22.22 21.42
N ILE A 119 9.58 -21.24 20.80
CA ILE A 119 9.26 -20.80 19.43
C ILE A 119 9.85 -21.83 18.47
N GLU A 120 9.04 -22.82 18.11
CA GLU A 120 9.29 -23.70 16.96
C GLU A 120 9.26 -22.89 15.65
N GLU A 121 10.09 -23.28 14.69
CA GLU A 121 10.10 -22.67 13.35
C GLU A 121 8.83 -23.11 12.59
N ASP A 122 7.86 -22.21 12.45
CA ASP A 122 6.85 -22.26 11.37
C ASP A 122 7.49 -21.92 10.00
#